data_AF-A0A6G1C9X4-F1
#
_entry.id   AF-A0A6G1C9X4-F1
#
_cell.length_a   1.000
_cell.length_b   1.000
_cell.length_c   1.000
_cell.angle_alpha   90.00
_cell.angle_beta   90.00
_cell.angle_gamma   90.00
#
_symmetry.space_group_name_H-M   'P 1'
#
loop_
_entity.id
_entity.type
_entity.pdbx_description
1 polymer ?
#
loop_
_entity_poly.entity_id
_entity_poly.type
_entity_poly.pdbx_seq_one_letter_code
_entity_poly.pdbx_strand_id
1 'polypeptide(L)'
;MALGLISTVSCTTVLQAATMVRFPAPITLCTITSFLGAVLTAVFQLLAQGSLAAGTGLAWALKQKGPVVVSMFSPTQTVGFAVFSAIFPGRVVKPGSVVGMILLFSGLYVVLWAKKNETGSSNNSWPLYFSPQTNASTTTTAGAPPAMQPLLKVYGDRRSQPTRAIIIFCRVNRIDFEEVTVDLFKREHLSPEFKKINPMGQVPAIVDGRFRLFESHAILRYLATVFPGVADHWYPADLFTRAKLEAILDWHHSNLRRGAATFVLNTVLAPSLGLPSSPEAAKQAEKLLLRSLTMIESMWLKGDAKFLLGNPQLSIADLSLVCEIMQLEVLGESERDRILGPHEKIRSWIQNVKKATSPHFDEAHDLLFKVKAHREAKLGSELSKDLKTASKL
;
A
#
# COMPACT_ATOMS: atom_id res chain seq x y z
N MET A 1 25.58 9.71 35.18
CA MET A 1 25.68 9.19 33.79
C MET A 1 26.54 7.92 33.67
N ALA A 2 27.68 7.80 34.37
CA ALA A 2 28.46 6.55 34.39
C ALA A 2 27.67 5.34 34.96
N LEU A 3 26.84 5.56 35.98
CA LEU A 3 26.00 4.52 36.61
C LEU A 3 24.92 3.92 35.67
N GLY A 4 24.38 4.69 34.72
CA GLY A 4 23.35 4.20 33.80
C GLY A 4 23.89 3.31 32.68
N LEU A 5 25.12 3.61 32.22
CA LEU A 5 25.85 2.82 31.23
C LEU A 5 26.35 1.51 31.84
N ILE A 6 26.84 1.57 33.08
CA ILE A 6 27.20 0.39 33.87
C ILE A 6 25.95 -0.47 34.13
N SER A 7 24.83 0.12 34.55
CA SER A 7 23.58 -0.62 34.82
C SER A 7 23.03 -1.33 33.57
N THR A 8 23.10 -0.70 32.39
CA THR A 8 22.57 -1.28 31.15
C THR A 8 23.47 -2.41 30.62
N VAL A 9 24.79 -2.23 30.68
CA VAL A 9 25.79 -3.25 30.31
C VAL A 9 25.77 -4.42 31.30
N SER A 10 25.60 -4.14 32.59
CA SER A 10 25.42 -5.18 33.60
C SER A 10 24.11 -5.94 33.41
N CYS A 11 22.99 -5.28 33.09
CA CYS A 11 21.72 -5.95 32.84
C CYS A 11 21.78 -6.89 31.62
N THR A 12 22.39 -6.48 30.51
CA THR A 12 22.54 -7.36 29.33
C THR A 12 23.48 -8.53 29.61
N THR A 13 24.55 -8.31 30.36
CA THR A 13 25.49 -9.37 30.77
C THR A 13 24.82 -10.37 31.72
N VAL A 14 24.01 -9.90 32.67
CA VAL A 14 23.26 -10.74 33.63
C VAL A 14 22.14 -11.51 32.93
N LEU A 15 21.40 -10.88 32.01
CA LEU A 15 20.40 -11.57 31.19
C LEU A 15 21.05 -12.66 30.31
N GLN A 16 22.20 -12.38 29.70
CA GLN A 16 22.94 -13.38 28.93
C GLN A 16 23.45 -14.52 29.81
N ALA A 17 23.98 -14.22 31.01
CA ALA A 17 24.41 -15.24 31.97
C ALA A 17 23.24 -16.11 32.47
N ALA A 18 22.08 -15.52 32.76
CA ALA A 18 20.87 -16.26 33.16
C ALA A 18 20.33 -17.15 32.04
N THR A 19 20.49 -16.73 30.78
CA THR A 19 20.09 -17.53 29.61
C THR A 19 21.08 -18.70 29.38
N MET A 20 22.36 -18.52 29.71
CA MET A 20 23.41 -19.54 29.63
C MET A 20 23.29 -20.66 30.68
N VAL A 21 22.64 -20.42 31.82
CA VAL A 21 22.33 -21.48 32.80
C VAL A 21 21.35 -22.50 32.22
N ARG A 22 20.49 -22.08 31.28
CA ARG A 22 19.49 -22.94 30.63
C ARG A 22 19.96 -23.60 29.34
N PHE A 23 21.00 -23.06 28.70
CA PHE A 23 21.58 -23.58 27.46
C PHE A 23 23.10 -23.40 27.46
N PRO A 24 23.89 -24.46 27.75
CA PRO A 24 25.35 -24.38 27.75
C PRO A 24 25.86 -24.40 26.30
N ALA A 25 25.89 -23.23 25.66
CA ALA A 25 26.69 -23.02 24.45
C ALA A 25 27.96 -22.22 24.84
N PRO A 26 29.15 -22.56 24.31
CA PRO A 26 30.40 -21.88 24.66
C PRO A 26 30.27 -20.39 24.32
N ILE A 27 30.64 -19.50 25.24
CA ILE A 27 30.60 -18.03 25.10
C ILE A 27 31.03 -17.66 23.68
N THR A 28 30.03 -17.37 22.84
CA THR A 28 30.20 -17.43 21.39
C THR A 28 30.93 -16.18 20.94
N LEU A 29 31.72 -16.31 19.87
CA LEU A 29 32.37 -15.22 19.12
C LEU A 29 31.56 -13.92 18.99
N CYS A 30 30.23 -14.01 19.05
CA CYS A 30 29.29 -12.88 19.09
C CYS A 30 29.57 -11.87 20.22
N THR A 31 29.88 -12.32 21.44
CA THR A 31 30.12 -11.42 22.58
C THR A 31 31.45 -10.67 22.42
N ILE A 32 32.49 -11.39 21.96
CA ILE A 32 33.83 -10.82 21.72
C ILE A 32 33.79 -9.83 20.55
N THR A 33 33.08 -10.17 19.46
CA THR A 33 32.94 -9.30 18.28
C THR A 33 32.11 -8.05 18.59
N SER A 34 31.07 -8.18 19.41
CA SER A 34 30.26 -7.05 19.88
C SER A 34 31.07 -6.10 20.77
N PHE A 35 31.92 -6.65 21.65
CA PHE A 35 32.82 -5.87 22.50
C PHE A 35 33.88 -5.12 21.67
N LEU A 36 34.55 -5.81 20.74
CA LEU A 36 35.53 -5.18 19.84
C LEU A 36 34.90 -4.11 18.96
N GLY A 37 33.69 -4.35 18.44
CA GLY A 37 32.93 -3.35 17.67
C GLY A 37 32.61 -2.09 18.47
N ALA A 38 32.25 -2.23 19.75
CA ALA A 38 32.00 -1.10 20.64
C ALA A 38 33.29 -0.29 20.91
N VAL A 39 34.41 -0.97 21.17
CA VAL A 39 35.72 -0.33 21.42
C VAL A 39 36.21 0.42 20.18
N LEU A 40 36.17 -0.20 18.99
CA LEU A 40 36.58 0.47 17.74
C LEU A 40 35.74 1.72 17.45
N THR A 41 34.43 1.65 17.74
CA THR A 41 33.54 2.79 17.52
C THR A 41 33.84 3.93 18.48
N ALA A 42 34.17 3.64 19.73
CA ALA A 42 34.59 4.63 20.71
C ALA A 42 35.92 5.30 20.33
N VAL A 43 36.90 4.53 19.86
CA VAL A 43 38.19 5.06 19.38
C VAL A 43 37.99 5.95 18.15
N PHE A 44 37.17 5.55 17.19
CA PHE A 44 36.88 6.37 16.01
C PHE A 44 36.20 7.70 16.37
N GLN A 45 35.24 7.69 17.32
CA GLN A 45 34.60 8.92 17.80
C GLN A 45 35.62 9.87 18.46
N LEU A 46 36.52 9.34 19.29
CA LEU A 46 37.59 10.12 19.91
C LEU A 46 38.54 10.73 18.89
N LEU A 47 38.99 9.95 17.90
CA LEU A 47 39.94 10.43 16.89
C LEU A 47 39.32 11.42 15.90
N ALA A 48 38.06 11.23 15.53
CA ALA A 48 37.39 12.07 14.53
C ALA A 48 36.78 13.35 15.12
N GLN A 49 36.39 13.35 16.40
CA GLN A 49 35.59 14.45 16.99
C GLN A 49 36.11 14.95 18.34
N GLY A 50 37.12 14.31 18.92
CA GLY A 50 37.69 14.70 20.22
C GLY A 50 36.76 14.49 21.43
N SER A 51 35.55 13.92 21.24
CA SER A 51 34.64 13.60 22.35
C SER A 51 33.79 12.35 22.06
N LEU A 52 33.33 11.69 23.13
CA LEU A 52 32.46 10.51 23.07
C LEU A 52 31.00 10.95 23.18
N ALA A 53 30.19 10.65 22.17
CA ALA A 53 28.75 10.94 22.17
C ALA A 53 27.96 9.84 22.89
N ALA A 54 26.93 10.23 23.65
CA ALA A 54 26.06 9.29 24.35
C ALA A 54 25.08 8.59 23.38
N GLY A 55 25.33 7.30 23.11
CA GLY A 55 24.46 6.43 22.29
C GLY A 55 25.25 5.25 21.74
N THR A 56 24.58 4.15 21.39
CA THR A 56 25.25 3.06 20.66
C THR A 56 25.77 3.63 19.35
N GLY A 57 27.06 3.46 19.06
CA GLY A 57 27.67 4.09 17.88
C GLY A 57 27.01 3.71 16.55
N LEU A 58 26.28 2.57 16.52
CA LEU A 58 25.43 2.13 15.42
C LEU A 58 24.23 3.08 15.19
N ALA A 59 23.57 3.54 16.25
CA ALA A 59 22.44 4.48 16.16
C ALA A 59 22.89 5.86 15.68
N TRP A 60 24.08 6.31 16.11
CA TRP A 60 24.68 7.55 15.61
C TRP A 60 25.12 7.44 14.14
N ALA A 61 25.73 6.32 13.75
CA ALA A 61 26.16 6.05 12.38
C ALA A 61 24.98 6.01 11.39
N LEU A 62 23.87 5.37 11.77
CA LEU A 62 22.62 5.37 11.02
C LEU A 62 22.06 6.78 10.83
N LYS A 63 22.12 7.62 11.87
CA LYS A 63 21.60 8.99 11.86
C LYS A 63 22.37 9.93 10.93
N GLN A 64 23.68 9.74 10.76
CA GLN A 64 24.52 10.66 9.98
C GLN A 64 24.69 10.29 8.50
N LYS A 65 24.71 8.99 8.16
CA LYS A 65 25.05 8.53 6.80
C LYS A 65 24.12 7.43 6.27
N GLY A 66 23.03 7.14 6.98
CA GLY A 66 22.02 6.17 6.58
C GLY A 66 22.46 4.69 6.70
N PRO A 67 21.67 3.77 6.12
CA PRO A 67 21.87 2.30 6.26
C PRO A 67 23.23 1.80 5.76
N VAL A 68 23.90 2.57 4.89
CA VAL A 68 25.16 2.17 4.24
C VAL A 68 26.33 2.05 5.21
N VAL A 69 26.35 2.80 6.32
CA VAL A 69 27.42 2.67 7.32
C VAL A 69 27.34 1.34 8.08
N VAL A 70 26.13 0.80 8.24
CA VAL A 70 25.93 -0.51 8.86
C VAL A 70 26.46 -1.63 7.95
N SER A 71 26.31 -1.49 6.63
CA SER A 71 26.88 -2.46 5.67
C SER A 71 28.41 -2.38 5.53
N MET A 72 29.04 -1.27 5.92
CA MET A 72 30.52 -1.16 5.96
C MET A 72 31.14 -1.88 7.16
N PHE A 73 30.35 -2.15 8.22
CA PHE A 73 30.87 -2.72 9.46
C PHE A 73 31.34 -4.17 9.29
N SER A 74 30.60 -5.01 8.55
CA SER A 74 30.96 -6.42 8.41
C SER A 74 32.29 -6.64 7.67
N PRO A 75 32.57 -5.97 6.52
CA PRO A 75 33.87 -6.08 5.86
C PRO A 75 35.03 -5.49 6.70
N THR A 76 34.83 -4.34 7.34
CA THR A 76 35.87 -3.71 8.17
C THR A 76 36.19 -4.53 9.42
N GLN A 77 35.21 -5.22 10.01
CA GLN A 77 35.44 -6.17 11.09
C GLN A 77 36.27 -7.37 10.64
N THR A 78 36.03 -7.90 9.44
CA THR A 78 36.83 -9.01 8.88
C THR A 78 38.30 -8.61 8.69
N VAL A 79 38.54 -7.39 8.21
CA VAL A 79 39.90 -6.85 8.04
C VAL A 79 40.56 -6.63 9.41
N GLY A 80 39.84 -6.04 10.36
CA GLY A 80 40.33 -5.84 11.72
C GLY A 80 40.69 -7.17 12.39
N PHE A 81 39.88 -8.22 12.18
CA PHE A 81 40.16 -9.55 12.69
C PHE A 81 41.38 -10.21 12.04
N ALA A 82 41.56 -10.04 10.72
CA ALA A 82 42.72 -10.54 10.00
C ALA A 82 44.03 -9.85 10.46
N VAL A 83 44.00 -8.54 10.66
CA VAL A 83 45.14 -7.77 11.18
C VAL A 83 45.44 -8.17 12.63
N PHE A 84 44.42 -8.29 13.47
CA PHE A 84 44.59 -8.73 14.87
C PHE A 84 45.14 -10.17 14.95
N SER A 85 44.68 -11.06 14.07
CA SER A 85 45.21 -12.43 13.96
C SER A 85 46.64 -12.50 13.46
N ALA A 86 47.15 -11.46 12.78
CA ALA A 86 48.55 -11.38 12.36
C ALA A 86 49.48 -10.87 13.49
N ILE A 87 48.93 -10.11 14.43
CA ILE A 87 49.67 -9.51 15.57
C ILE A 87 49.84 -10.52 16.73
N PHE A 88 48.93 -11.48 16.88
CA PHE A 88 49.04 -12.57 17.88
C PHE A 88 49.56 -13.85 17.21
N PRO A 89 50.83 -14.24 17.43
CA PRO A 89 51.44 -15.34 16.71
C PRO A 89 50.87 -16.67 17.21
N GLY A 90 50.11 -17.35 16.35
CA GLY A 90 49.57 -18.67 16.66
C GLY A 90 48.77 -19.34 15.54
N ARG A 91 48.40 -18.62 14.45
CA ARG A 91 47.72 -19.25 13.31
C ARG A 91 48.26 -18.71 11.98
N VAL A 92 48.68 -19.65 11.13
CA VAL A 92 49.14 -19.41 9.77
C VAL A 92 47.98 -18.86 8.94
N VAL A 93 48.13 -17.65 8.38
CA VAL A 93 47.15 -17.07 7.46
C VAL A 93 47.11 -17.97 6.22
N LYS A 94 46.00 -18.69 6.03
CA LYS A 94 45.82 -19.56 4.86
C LYS A 94 45.72 -18.69 3.59
N PRO A 95 46.29 -19.12 2.44
CA PRO A 95 46.22 -18.36 1.19
C PRO A 95 44.78 -17.98 0.78
N GLY A 96 43.80 -18.83 1.07
CA GLY A 96 42.38 -18.55 0.83
C GLY A 96 41.83 -17.34 1.60
N SER A 97 42.36 -17.02 2.78
CA SER A 97 41.96 -15.83 3.56
C SER A 97 42.44 -14.54 2.91
N VAL A 98 43.59 -14.56 2.22
CA VAL A 98 44.11 -13.42 1.47
C VAL A 98 43.24 -13.15 0.24
N VAL A 99 42.88 -14.22 -0.49
CA VAL A 99 41.95 -14.12 -1.63
C VAL A 99 40.57 -13.60 -1.18
N GLY A 100 40.06 -14.07 -0.05
CA GLY A 100 38.81 -13.58 0.54
C GLY A 100 38.88 -12.10 0.93
N MET A 101 39.99 -11.64 1.50
CA MET A 101 40.19 -10.21 1.80
C MET A 101 40.18 -9.36 0.53
N ILE A 102 40.89 -9.79 -0.52
CA ILE A 102 40.93 -9.07 -1.81
C ILE A 102 39.53 -8.97 -2.43
N LEU A 103 38.75 -10.06 -2.42
CA LEU A 103 37.37 -10.10 -2.90
C LEU A 103 36.42 -9.19 -2.10
N LEU A 104 36.59 -9.11 -0.78
CA LEU A 104 35.78 -8.21 0.06
C LEU A 104 36.11 -6.74 -0.21
N PHE A 105 37.39 -6.39 -0.37
CA PHE A 105 37.79 -5.02 -0.70
C PHE A 105 37.37 -4.60 -2.11
N SER A 106 37.49 -5.49 -3.09
CA SER A 106 37.03 -5.20 -4.45
C SER A 106 35.50 -5.05 -4.49
N GLY A 107 34.74 -5.91 -3.79
CA GLY A 107 33.30 -5.78 -3.66
C GLY A 107 32.87 -4.47 -2.98
N LEU A 108 33.50 -4.11 -1.86
CA LEU A 108 33.24 -2.85 -1.16
C LEU A 108 33.59 -1.64 -2.04
N TYR A 109 34.71 -1.70 -2.76
CA TYR A 109 35.12 -0.63 -3.67
C TYR A 109 34.16 -0.47 -4.86
N VAL A 110 33.68 -1.57 -5.44
CA VAL A 110 32.65 -1.56 -6.51
C VAL A 110 31.35 -0.93 -6.02
N VAL A 111 30.90 -1.26 -4.80
CA VAL A 111 29.69 -0.66 -4.21
C VAL A 111 29.87 0.85 -3.95
N LEU A 112 31.02 1.26 -3.41
CA LEU A 112 31.33 2.67 -3.17
C LEU A 112 31.51 3.46 -4.47
N TRP A 113 32.11 2.84 -5.49
CA TRP A 113 32.28 3.41 -6.83
C TRP A 113 30.94 3.55 -7.56
N ALA A 114 30.06 2.54 -7.50
CA ALA A 114 28.72 2.60 -8.06
C ALA A 114 27.91 3.75 -7.44
N LYS A 115 27.94 3.88 -6.11
CA LYS A 115 27.29 4.98 -5.39
C LYS A 115 27.88 6.37 -5.69
N LYS A 116 29.20 6.45 -5.91
CA LYS A 116 29.87 7.68 -6.35
C LYS A 116 29.44 8.06 -7.77
N ASN A 117 29.21 7.08 -8.63
CA ASN A 117 28.75 7.32 -10.00
C ASN A 117 27.25 7.64 -10.08
N GLU A 118 26.44 7.18 -9.11
CA GLU A 118 25.05 7.64 -8.94
C GLU A 118 24.99 9.13 -8.54
N THR A 119 26.01 9.65 -7.85
CA THR A 119 26.11 11.06 -7.47
C THR A 119 26.77 11.93 -8.54
N GLY A 120 27.55 11.35 -9.46
CA GLY A 120 28.21 12.06 -10.58
C GLY A 120 27.49 11.98 -11.93
N SER A 121 26.51 11.08 -12.10
CA SER A 121 25.72 10.94 -13.34
C SER A 121 24.31 11.50 -13.16
N SER A 122 24.22 12.79 -12.81
CA SER A 122 22.99 13.55 -12.92
C SER A 122 22.71 13.87 -14.40
N ASN A 123 22.34 12.87 -15.20
CA ASN A 123 21.64 13.14 -16.45
C ASN A 123 20.74 12.01 -17.00
N ASN A 124 20.43 10.99 -16.21
CA ASN A 124 19.30 10.09 -16.47
C ASN A 124 18.46 9.95 -15.20
N SER A 125 17.77 11.03 -14.83
CA SER A 125 16.87 11.04 -13.69
C SER A 125 15.50 10.49 -14.08
N TRP A 126 15.22 9.26 -13.66
CA TRP A 126 13.85 8.89 -13.29
C TRP A 126 13.42 9.85 -12.15
N PRO A 127 12.27 10.54 -12.22
CA PRO A 127 11.84 11.38 -11.12
C PRO A 127 11.48 10.47 -9.93
N LEU A 128 12.28 10.56 -8.87
CA LEU A 128 11.93 10.02 -7.56
C LEU A 128 10.66 10.74 -7.07
N TYR A 129 9.51 10.07 -7.15
CA TYR A 129 8.19 10.59 -6.77
C TYR A 129 8.01 10.89 -5.26
N PHE A 130 9.07 10.76 -4.47
CA PHE A 130 9.04 11.02 -3.03
C PHE A 130 10.24 11.86 -2.63
N SER A 131 10.11 13.18 -2.76
CA SER A 131 10.89 14.10 -1.92
C SER A 131 10.02 14.46 -0.71
N PRO A 132 10.42 14.11 0.52
CA PRO A 132 9.72 14.58 1.71
C PRO A 132 9.86 16.10 1.77
N GLN A 133 8.75 16.83 1.67
CA GLN A 133 8.77 18.23 2.08
C GLN A 133 8.73 18.26 3.61
N THR A 134 9.89 18.57 4.20
CA THR A 134 9.95 19.05 5.57
C THR A 134 9.21 20.39 5.62
N ASN A 135 8.08 20.43 6.32
CA ASN A 135 7.38 21.68 6.61
C ASN A 135 8.28 22.53 7.52
N ALA A 136 9.12 23.36 6.92
CA ALA A 136 9.76 24.46 7.60
C ALA A 136 8.78 25.64 7.66
N SER A 137 8.55 26.10 8.89
CA SER A 137 7.85 27.30 9.31
C SER A 137 8.03 28.47 8.32
N THR A 138 6.93 28.95 7.75
CA THR A 138 6.91 30.19 6.98
C THR A 138 6.57 31.36 7.89
N THR A 139 7.57 32.19 8.16
CA THR A 139 7.42 33.52 8.73
C THR A 139 6.65 34.41 7.73
N THR A 140 5.62 35.07 8.24
CA THR A 140 4.78 36.04 7.55
C THR A 140 5.59 37.12 6.84
N THR A 141 5.43 37.23 5.52
CA THR A 141 5.55 38.51 4.80
C THR A 141 4.34 38.64 3.88
N ALA A 142 3.56 39.69 4.13
CA ALA A 142 2.35 40.03 3.41
C ALA A 142 2.68 40.58 2.02
N GLY A 143 1.90 40.23 0.99
CA GLY A 143 1.92 40.98 -0.28
C GLY A 143 1.69 40.24 -1.60
N ALA A 144 1.25 38.99 -1.61
CA ALA A 144 0.77 38.34 -2.84
C ALA A 144 -0.51 37.54 -2.55
N PRO A 145 -1.54 37.57 -3.43
CA PRO A 145 -2.65 36.64 -3.31
C PRO A 145 -2.08 35.21 -3.32
N PRO A 146 -2.55 34.31 -2.44
CA PRO A 146 -2.04 32.96 -2.40
C PRO A 146 -2.20 32.37 -3.80
N ALA A 147 -1.09 31.90 -4.39
CA ALA A 147 -1.14 31.12 -5.61
C ALA A 147 -2.17 30.02 -5.40
N MET A 148 -3.24 30.04 -6.18
CA MET A 148 -4.34 29.09 -6.09
C MET A 148 -3.74 27.69 -6.13
N GLN A 149 -3.80 26.98 -5.00
CA GLN A 149 -3.28 25.61 -4.90
C GLN A 149 -3.89 24.83 -6.06
N PRO A 150 -3.09 24.10 -6.86
CA PRO A 150 -3.62 23.39 -8.00
C PRO A 150 -4.68 22.40 -7.50
N LEU A 151 -5.91 22.55 -8.00
CA LEU A 151 -7.05 21.72 -7.66
C LEU A 151 -6.69 20.23 -7.85
N LEU A 152 -6.99 19.39 -6.86
CA LEU A 152 -6.82 17.94 -6.94
C LEU A 152 -7.51 17.43 -8.22
N LYS A 153 -6.79 16.68 -9.06
CA LYS A 153 -7.38 16.05 -10.24
C LYS A 153 -7.55 14.56 -10.00
N VAL A 154 -8.77 14.05 -10.19
CA VAL A 154 -9.08 12.63 -10.12
C VAL A 154 -9.33 12.13 -11.53
N TYR A 155 -8.40 11.34 -12.06
CA TYR A 155 -8.52 10.71 -13.36
C TYR A 155 -9.19 9.35 -13.22
N GLY A 156 -10.31 9.16 -13.90
CA GLY A 156 -10.96 7.86 -13.89
C GLY A 156 -12.23 7.77 -14.71
N ASP A 157 -12.87 6.63 -14.56
CA ASP A 157 -14.14 6.32 -15.18
C ASP A 157 -15.11 5.76 -14.15
N ARG A 158 -16.33 6.33 -14.03
CA ARG A 158 -17.33 5.88 -13.05
C ARG A 158 -17.81 4.44 -13.27
N ARG A 159 -17.52 3.82 -14.42
CA ARG A 159 -17.71 2.36 -14.62
C ARG A 159 -16.76 1.52 -13.76
N SER A 160 -15.59 2.06 -13.40
CA SER A 160 -14.60 1.40 -12.56
C SER A 160 -14.98 1.50 -11.08
N GLN A 161 -15.07 0.36 -10.40
CA GLN A 161 -15.38 0.25 -8.97
C GLN A 161 -14.49 1.15 -8.10
N PRO A 162 -13.14 1.09 -8.21
CA PRO A 162 -12.27 1.91 -7.38
C PRO A 162 -12.39 3.41 -7.69
N THR A 163 -12.75 3.79 -8.93
CA THR A 163 -12.95 5.22 -9.24
C THR A 163 -14.16 5.78 -8.50
N ARG A 164 -15.27 5.03 -8.45
CA ARG A 164 -16.46 5.43 -7.67
C ARG A 164 -16.13 5.63 -6.19
N ALA A 165 -15.31 4.75 -5.61
CA ALA A 165 -14.89 4.89 -4.21
C ALA A 165 -14.15 6.22 -3.96
N ILE A 166 -13.23 6.62 -4.85
CA ILE A 166 -12.51 7.91 -4.74
C ILE A 166 -13.47 9.09 -4.89
N ILE A 167 -14.34 9.07 -5.89
CA ILE A 167 -15.29 10.17 -6.14
C ILE A 167 -16.24 10.36 -4.95
N ILE A 168 -16.82 9.26 -4.43
CA ILE A 168 -17.69 9.32 -3.26
C ILE A 168 -16.92 9.87 -2.06
N PHE A 169 -15.70 9.38 -1.83
CA PHE A 169 -14.86 9.84 -0.72
C PHE A 169 -14.60 11.35 -0.78
N CYS A 170 -14.19 11.87 -1.94
CA CYS A 170 -13.92 13.29 -2.11
C CYS A 170 -15.18 14.12 -1.89
N ARG A 171 -16.32 13.72 -2.47
CA ARG A 171 -17.57 14.47 -2.36
C ARG A 171 -18.11 14.51 -0.93
N VAL A 172 -18.15 13.37 -0.25
CA VAL A 172 -18.65 13.27 1.14
C VAL A 172 -17.80 14.11 2.10
N ASN A 173 -16.48 14.15 1.88
CA ASN A 173 -15.56 14.94 2.70
C ASN A 173 -15.38 16.38 2.22
N ARG A 174 -16.16 16.84 1.22
CA ARG A 174 -16.09 18.20 0.66
C ARG A 174 -14.66 18.58 0.22
N ILE A 175 -13.93 17.61 -0.31
CA ILE A 175 -12.65 17.85 -0.97
C ILE A 175 -12.97 18.42 -2.35
N ASP A 176 -12.44 19.60 -2.66
CA ASP A 176 -12.56 20.18 -4.00
C ASP A 176 -11.64 19.44 -4.97
N PHE A 177 -12.21 18.94 -6.07
CA PHE A 177 -11.45 18.23 -7.10
C PHE A 177 -12.05 18.40 -8.50
N GLU A 178 -11.19 18.30 -9.51
CA GLU A 178 -11.55 18.15 -10.91
C GLU A 178 -11.67 16.65 -11.25
N GLU A 179 -12.82 16.22 -11.72
CA GLU A 179 -13.00 14.86 -12.26
C GLU A 179 -12.60 14.85 -13.73
N VAL A 180 -11.49 14.19 -14.06
CA VAL A 180 -11.01 14.03 -15.43
C VAL A 180 -11.44 12.66 -15.94
N THR A 181 -12.38 12.63 -16.88
CA THR A 181 -12.85 11.38 -17.46
C THR A 181 -11.76 10.72 -18.30
N VAL A 182 -11.53 9.43 -18.08
CA VAL A 182 -10.64 8.57 -18.88
C VAL A 182 -11.45 7.41 -19.44
N ASP A 183 -11.88 7.51 -20.69
CA ASP A 183 -12.80 6.55 -21.30
C ASP A 183 -12.15 5.16 -21.49
N LEU A 184 -12.63 4.19 -20.71
CA LEU A 184 -12.14 2.81 -20.77
C LEU A 184 -12.52 2.08 -22.07
N PHE A 185 -13.63 2.44 -22.75
CA PHE A 185 -14.01 1.83 -24.03
C PHE A 185 -13.13 2.31 -25.18
N LYS A 186 -12.78 3.60 -25.17
CA LYS A 186 -11.81 4.18 -26.12
C LYS A 186 -10.36 3.85 -25.80
N ARG A 187 -10.12 3.09 -24.72
CA ARG A 187 -8.78 2.70 -24.26
C ARG A 187 -7.88 3.90 -23.94
N GLU A 188 -8.44 5.02 -23.49
CA GLU A 188 -7.67 6.23 -23.14
C GLU A 188 -6.69 5.98 -21.98
N HIS A 189 -7.00 5.03 -21.10
CA HIS A 189 -6.11 4.54 -20.04
C HIS A 189 -4.81 3.90 -20.57
N LEU A 190 -4.74 3.53 -21.85
CA LEU A 190 -3.53 2.99 -22.47
C LEU A 190 -2.73 4.04 -23.25
N SER A 191 -3.26 5.27 -23.37
CA SER A 191 -2.64 6.37 -24.09
C SER A 191 -1.28 6.76 -23.50
N PRO A 192 -0.32 7.22 -24.31
CA PRO A 192 0.94 7.76 -23.82
C PRO A 192 0.74 8.93 -22.83
N GLU A 193 -0.30 9.74 -23.02
CA GLU A 193 -0.65 10.89 -22.19
C GLU A 193 -1.05 10.42 -20.79
N PHE A 194 -1.96 9.44 -20.69
CA PHE A 194 -2.37 8.90 -19.40
C PHE A 194 -1.28 8.09 -18.72
N LYS A 195 -0.43 7.39 -19.47
CA LYS A 195 0.71 6.64 -18.90
C LYS A 195 1.76 7.52 -18.23
N LYS A 196 1.82 8.82 -18.56
CA LYS A 196 2.61 9.82 -17.80
C LYS A 196 2.02 10.09 -16.41
N ILE A 197 0.74 9.76 -16.17
CA ILE A 197 0.08 9.87 -14.87
C ILE A 197 0.14 8.53 -14.14
N ASN A 198 -0.31 7.45 -14.78
CA ASN A 198 -0.24 6.09 -14.26
C ASN A 198 0.43 5.16 -15.29
N PRO A 199 1.71 4.79 -15.09
CA PRO A 199 2.43 3.88 -15.99
C PRO A 199 1.78 2.51 -16.15
N MET A 200 0.97 2.06 -15.16
CA MET A 200 0.24 0.80 -15.23
C MET A 200 -0.95 0.86 -16.19
N GLY A 201 -1.33 2.05 -16.64
CA GLY A 201 -2.46 2.26 -17.53
C GLY A 201 -3.80 1.84 -16.92
N GLN A 202 -4.01 2.09 -15.63
CA GLN A 202 -5.24 1.75 -14.92
C GLN A 202 -5.86 2.98 -14.26
N VAL A 203 -7.16 2.93 -14.00
CA VAL A 203 -7.89 3.95 -13.25
C VAL A 203 -8.36 3.40 -11.90
N PRO A 204 -8.43 4.21 -10.83
CA PRO A 204 -8.19 5.66 -10.79
C PRO A 204 -6.70 6.03 -10.65
N ALA A 205 -6.40 7.29 -10.97
CA ALA A 205 -5.16 7.97 -10.60
C ALA A 205 -5.47 9.40 -10.16
N ILE A 206 -4.62 9.99 -9.33
CA ILE A 206 -4.74 11.40 -8.92
C ILE A 206 -3.50 12.20 -9.27
N VAL A 207 -3.70 13.51 -9.45
CA VAL A 207 -2.64 14.51 -9.49
C VAL A 207 -2.97 15.59 -8.47
N ASP A 208 -2.10 15.76 -7.49
CA ASP A 208 -2.15 16.82 -6.49
C ASP A 208 -0.89 17.71 -6.64
N GLY A 209 -1.04 18.80 -7.40
CA GLY A 209 0.07 19.62 -7.86
C GLY A 209 1.13 18.83 -8.63
N ARG A 210 2.31 18.65 -8.02
CA ARG A 210 3.41 17.85 -8.61
C ARG A 210 3.36 16.37 -8.23
N PHE A 211 2.55 16.02 -7.24
CA PHE A 211 2.42 14.65 -6.76
C PHE A 211 1.44 13.87 -7.65
N ARG A 212 1.81 12.64 -7.99
CA ARG A 212 0.98 11.72 -8.76
C ARG A 212 0.87 10.42 -7.99
N LEU A 213 -0.33 9.88 -7.90
CA LEU A 213 -0.56 8.63 -7.17
C LEU A 213 -1.59 7.78 -7.91
N PHE A 214 -1.31 6.49 -7.99
CA PHE A 214 -2.21 5.45 -8.46
C PHE A 214 -2.26 4.35 -7.38
N GLU A 215 -3.13 3.35 -7.57
CA GLU A 215 -3.62 2.43 -6.53
C GLU A 215 -4.70 3.05 -5.62
N SER A 216 -5.93 2.59 -5.81
CA SER A 216 -7.10 3.16 -5.15
C SER A 216 -7.05 3.19 -3.62
N HIS A 217 -6.56 2.13 -2.96
CA HIS A 217 -6.40 2.14 -1.51
C HIS A 217 -5.30 3.10 -1.05
N ALA A 218 -4.20 3.24 -1.82
CA ALA A 218 -3.18 4.23 -1.53
C ALA A 218 -3.71 5.66 -1.68
N ILE A 219 -4.51 5.90 -2.72
CA ILE A 219 -5.22 7.17 -2.93
C ILE A 219 -6.16 7.47 -1.76
N LEU A 220 -7.00 6.52 -1.34
CA LEU A 220 -7.91 6.73 -0.20
C LEU A 220 -7.16 7.04 1.10
N ARG A 221 -6.06 6.32 1.39
CA ARG A 221 -5.20 6.59 2.56
C ARG A 221 -4.58 8.00 2.47
N TYR A 222 -4.08 8.38 1.30
CA TYR A 222 -3.52 9.70 1.05
C TYR A 222 -4.55 10.81 1.29
N LEU A 223 -5.72 10.71 0.66
CA LEU A 223 -6.80 11.68 0.80
C LEU A 223 -7.27 11.79 2.26
N ALA A 224 -7.41 10.65 2.95
CA ALA A 224 -7.80 10.64 4.36
C ALA A 224 -6.76 11.24 5.32
N THR A 225 -5.49 11.24 4.93
CA THR A 225 -4.40 11.70 5.81
C THR A 225 -3.98 13.14 5.53
N VAL A 226 -4.02 13.57 4.26
CA VAL A 226 -3.43 14.83 3.82
C VAL A 226 -4.45 15.98 3.76
N PHE A 227 -5.72 15.68 3.46
CA PHE A 227 -6.72 16.73 3.31
C PHE A 227 -7.28 17.15 4.67
N PRO A 228 -7.27 18.45 4.99
CA PRO A 228 -7.79 18.95 6.26
C PRO A 228 -9.30 18.75 6.35
N GLY A 229 -9.80 18.50 7.56
CA GLY A 229 -11.24 18.35 7.82
C GLY A 229 -11.79 16.95 7.52
N VAL A 230 -10.99 16.03 6.99
CA VAL A 230 -11.37 14.62 6.88
C VAL A 230 -11.38 13.99 8.28
N ALA A 231 -12.50 13.36 8.63
CA ALA A 231 -12.68 12.77 9.95
C ALA A 231 -11.87 11.47 10.13
N ASP A 232 -11.36 11.25 11.34
CA ASP A 232 -10.47 10.11 11.67
C ASP A 232 -11.11 8.73 11.41
N HIS A 233 -12.44 8.62 11.50
CA HIS A 233 -13.14 7.36 11.28
C HIS A 233 -12.92 6.75 9.88
N TRP A 234 -12.55 7.58 8.89
CA TRP A 234 -12.20 7.12 7.55
C TRP A 234 -10.95 6.25 7.52
N TYR A 235 -9.89 6.68 8.23
CA TYR A 235 -8.61 5.99 8.34
C TYR A 235 -7.99 6.23 9.74
N PRO A 236 -8.45 5.48 10.76
CA PRO A 236 -8.20 5.79 12.17
C PRO A 236 -6.72 5.87 12.53
N ALA A 237 -6.36 6.80 13.42
CA ALA A 237 -5.01 6.94 13.96
C ALA A 237 -4.59 5.77 14.88
N ASP A 238 -5.55 5.13 15.55
CA ASP A 238 -5.29 3.95 16.38
C ASP A 238 -4.69 2.82 15.55
N LEU A 239 -3.49 2.39 15.93
CA LEU A 239 -2.69 1.43 15.16
C LEU A 239 -3.37 0.06 15.04
N PHE A 240 -4.07 -0.39 16.09
CA PHE A 240 -4.73 -1.70 16.06
C PHE A 240 -5.95 -1.70 15.15
N THR A 241 -6.76 -0.64 15.21
CA THR A 241 -7.92 -0.46 14.33
C THR A 241 -7.48 -0.27 12.88
N ARG A 242 -6.45 0.56 12.65
CA ARG A 242 -5.84 0.77 11.34
C ARG A 242 -5.32 -0.53 10.74
N ALA A 243 -4.58 -1.34 11.50
CA ALA A 243 -4.03 -2.60 11.01
C ALA A 243 -5.14 -3.60 10.59
N LYS A 244 -6.26 -3.66 11.34
CA LYS A 244 -7.41 -4.49 10.96
C LYS A 244 -8.09 -3.98 9.68
N LEU A 245 -8.22 -2.67 9.54
CA LEU A 245 -8.76 -2.04 8.34
C LEU A 245 -7.85 -2.30 7.12
N GLU A 246 -6.54 -2.17 7.29
CA GLU A 246 -5.56 -2.47 6.23
C GLU A 246 -5.62 -3.94 5.82
N ALA A 247 -5.77 -4.87 6.76
CA ALA A 247 -5.97 -6.27 6.44
C ALA A 247 -7.22 -6.51 5.56
N ILE A 248 -8.32 -5.76 5.78
CA ILE A 248 -9.52 -5.82 4.93
C ILE A 248 -9.22 -5.31 3.52
N LEU A 249 -8.56 -4.15 3.42
CA LEU A 249 -8.21 -3.53 2.13
C LEU A 249 -7.28 -4.44 1.31
N ASP A 250 -6.27 -5.05 1.94
CA ASP A 250 -5.34 -5.93 1.22
C ASP A 250 -6.02 -7.26 0.84
N TRP A 251 -6.86 -7.81 1.73
CA TRP A 251 -7.69 -8.98 1.42
C TRP A 251 -8.63 -8.73 0.25
N HIS A 252 -9.25 -7.54 0.20
CA HIS A 252 -10.24 -7.17 -0.82
C HIS A 252 -9.73 -7.39 -2.25
N HIS A 253 -8.47 -7.02 -2.54
CA HIS A 253 -7.89 -7.13 -3.88
C HIS A 253 -7.86 -8.57 -4.41
N SER A 254 -7.40 -9.51 -3.59
CA SER A 254 -7.18 -10.89 -4.02
C SER A 254 -8.41 -11.80 -3.84
N ASN A 255 -9.45 -11.30 -3.18
CA ASN A 255 -10.65 -12.05 -2.85
C ASN A 255 -11.87 -11.39 -3.51
N LEU A 256 -12.59 -10.51 -2.79
CA LEU A 256 -13.85 -9.94 -3.25
C LEU A 256 -13.72 -9.31 -4.65
N ARG A 257 -12.74 -8.44 -4.88
CA ARG A 257 -12.53 -7.78 -6.17
C ARG A 257 -12.19 -8.76 -7.27
N ARG A 258 -11.27 -9.70 -7.01
CA ARG A 258 -10.93 -10.74 -7.98
C ARG A 258 -12.14 -11.58 -8.35
N GLY A 259 -12.97 -11.98 -7.39
CA GLY A 259 -14.20 -12.75 -7.61
C GLY A 259 -15.24 -11.94 -8.39
N ALA A 260 -15.63 -10.78 -7.89
CA ALA A 260 -16.67 -9.93 -8.48
C ALA A 260 -16.29 -9.45 -9.89
N ALA A 261 -15.11 -8.85 -10.06
CA ALA A 261 -14.68 -8.29 -11.33
C ALA A 261 -14.50 -9.39 -12.39
N THR A 262 -13.90 -10.54 -12.04
CA THR A 262 -13.71 -11.64 -13.00
C THR A 262 -15.05 -12.28 -13.38
N PHE A 263 -15.97 -12.42 -12.42
CA PHE A 263 -17.32 -12.92 -12.70
C PHE A 263 -18.05 -12.00 -13.67
N VAL A 264 -18.18 -10.71 -13.34
CA VAL A 264 -18.86 -9.70 -14.19
C VAL A 264 -18.21 -9.58 -15.56
N LEU A 265 -16.87 -9.64 -15.63
CA LEU A 265 -16.14 -9.61 -16.90
C LEU A 265 -16.55 -10.79 -17.80
N ASN A 266 -16.57 -12.01 -17.27
CA ASN A 266 -16.80 -13.20 -18.08
C ASN A 266 -18.29 -13.48 -18.35
N THR A 267 -19.21 -13.01 -17.50
CA THR A 267 -20.65 -13.27 -17.67
C THR A 267 -21.40 -12.15 -18.37
N VAL A 268 -20.93 -10.91 -18.29
CA VAL A 268 -21.63 -9.74 -18.84
C VAL A 268 -20.77 -8.96 -19.82
N LEU A 269 -19.62 -8.44 -19.36
CA LEU A 269 -18.91 -7.43 -20.13
C LEU A 269 -18.26 -8.01 -21.39
N ALA A 270 -17.48 -9.08 -21.28
CA ALA A 270 -16.81 -9.69 -22.42
C ALA A 270 -17.81 -10.17 -23.50
N PRO A 271 -18.88 -10.93 -23.17
CA PRO A 271 -19.90 -11.28 -24.15
C PRO A 271 -20.56 -10.07 -24.81
N SER A 272 -20.91 -9.03 -24.04
CA SER A 272 -21.55 -7.82 -24.57
C SER A 272 -20.67 -7.02 -25.53
N LEU A 273 -19.34 -7.18 -25.43
CA LEU A 273 -18.35 -6.50 -26.26
C LEU A 273 -17.80 -7.41 -27.37
N GLY A 274 -18.32 -8.63 -27.52
CA GLY A 274 -17.79 -9.62 -28.46
C GLY A 274 -16.36 -10.07 -28.15
N LEU A 275 -15.93 -9.94 -26.89
CA LEU A 275 -14.62 -10.39 -26.43
C LEU A 275 -14.69 -11.83 -25.91
N PRO A 276 -13.57 -12.58 -25.93
CA PRO A 276 -13.52 -13.92 -25.36
C PRO A 276 -13.91 -13.94 -23.88
N SER A 277 -14.81 -14.85 -23.53
CA SER A 277 -15.22 -15.16 -22.15
C SER A 277 -14.94 -16.62 -21.83
N SER A 278 -14.54 -16.93 -20.59
CA SER A 278 -14.38 -18.31 -20.12
C SER A 278 -15.46 -18.66 -19.09
N PRO A 279 -16.34 -19.65 -19.38
CA PRO A 279 -17.30 -20.16 -18.41
C PRO A 279 -16.64 -20.76 -17.15
N GLU A 280 -15.49 -21.40 -17.30
CA GLU A 280 -14.72 -21.97 -16.18
C GLU A 280 -14.19 -20.87 -15.28
N ALA A 281 -13.63 -19.80 -15.86
CA ALA A 281 -13.17 -18.64 -15.11
C ALA A 281 -14.33 -17.95 -14.38
N ALA A 282 -15.50 -17.82 -15.03
CA ALA A 282 -16.71 -17.29 -14.40
C ALA A 282 -17.12 -18.15 -13.18
N LYS A 283 -17.19 -19.48 -13.32
CA LYS A 283 -17.55 -20.40 -12.24
C LYS A 283 -16.57 -20.34 -11.06
N GLN A 284 -15.27 -20.27 -11.32
CA GLN A 284 -14.26 -20.12 -10.28
C GLN A 284 -14.35 -18.77 -9.57
N ALA A 285 -14.55 -17.70 -10.35
CA ALA A 285 -14.73 -16.35 -9.83
C ALA A 285 -15.98 -16.22 -8.96
N GLU A 286 -17.08 -16.86 -9.37
CA GLU A 286 -18.32 -16.92 -8.60
C GLU A 286 -18.12 -17.63 -7.26
N LYS A 287 -17.44 -18.78 -7.26
CA LYS A 287 -17.10 -19.48 -6.00
C LYS A 287 -16.29 -18.58 -5.06
N LEU A 288 -15.33 -17.82 -5.60
CA LEU A 288 -14.54 -16.87 -4.82
C LEU A 288 -15.39 -15.69 -4.31
N LEU A 289 -16.29 -15.17 -5.15
CA LEU A 289 -17.23 -14.11 -4.79
C LEU A 289 -18.13 -14.54 -3.63
N LEU A 290 -18.83 -15.68 -3.77
CA LEU A 290 -19.73 -16.19 -2.72
C LEU A 290 -18.99 -16.43 -1.40
N ARG A 291 -17.79 -17.04 -1.47
CA ARG A 291 -16.93 -17.20 -0.28
C ARG A 291 -16.55 -15.85 0.35
N SER A 292 -16.28 -14.83 -0.48
CA SER A 292 -15.93 -13.49 -0.02
C SER A 292 -17.11 -12.82 0.69
N LEU A 293 -18.32 -12.95 0.15
CA LEU A 293 -19.56 -12.45 0.78
C LEU A 293 -19.79 -13.11 2.15
N THR A 294 -19.70 -14.45 2.22
CA THR A 294 -19.78 -15.18 3.50
C THR A 294 -18.71 -14.71 4.51
N MET A 295 -17.48 -14.48 4.04
CA MET A 295 -16.41 -14.01 4.92
C MET A 295 -16.70 -12.61 5.48
N ILE A 296 -17.18 -11.69 4.66
CA ILE A 296 -17.52 -10.32 5.09
C ILE A 296 -18.59 -10.37 6.20
N GLU A 297 -19.66 -11.15 6.00
CA GLU A 297 -20.72 -11.29 7.01
C GLU A 297 -20.24 -11.92 8.31
N SER A 298 -19.48 -13.00 8.20
CA SER A 298 -19.05 -13.76 9.37
C SER A 298 -17.93 -13.07 10.16
N MET A 299 -17.03 -12.36 9.49
CA MET A 299 -15.83 -11.79 10.12
C MET A 299 -15.99 -10.32 10.50
N TRP A 300 -16.61 -9.51 9.64
CA TRP A 300 -16.54 -8.04 9.75
C TRP A 300 -17.90 -7.35 9.93
N LEU A 301 -19.01 -8.05 9.67
CA LEU A 301 -20.38 -7.58 9.97
C LEU A 301 -21.04 -8.44 11.07
N LYS A 302 -20.34 -8.58 12.21
CA LYS A 302 -20.84 -9.33 13.38
C LYS A 302 -21.90 -8.54 14.15
N GLY A 303 -22.87 -9.25 14.72
CA GLY A 303 -23.98 -8.63 15.47
C GLY A 303 -24.77 -7.63 14.63
N ASP A 304 -25.15 -6.51 15.25
CA ASP A 304 -25.88 -5.39 14.63
C ASP A 304 -24.95 -4.30 14.06
N ALA A 305 -23.76 -4.70 13.62
CA ALA A 305 -22.76 -3.80 13.05
C ALA A 305 -23.33 -3.01 11.87
N LYS A 306 -23.28 -1.67 11.95
CA LYS A 306 -23.70 -0.79 10.85
C LYS A 306 -22.66 -0.73 9.73
N PHE A 307 -21.38 -0.83 10.08
CA PHE A 307 -20.22 -0.77 9.18
C PHE A 307 -19.21 -1.87 9.53
N LEU A 308 -18.22 -2.09 8.66
CA LEU A 308 -17.18 -3.10 8.84
C LEU A 308 -16.44 -2.92 10.18
N LEU A 309 -15.97 -4.03 10.73
CA LEU A 309 -15.33 -4.13 12.05
C LEU A 309 -16.25 -3.79 13.23
N GLY A 310 -17.56 -3.64 13.01
CA GLY A 310 -18.49 -3.19 14.05
C GLY A 310 -18.38 -1.70 14.34
N ASN A 311 -17.77 -0.93 13.44
CA ASN A 311 -17.58 0.50 13.64
C ASN A 311 -18.92 1.26 13.61
N PRO A 312 -19.08 2.31 14.43
CA PRO A 312 -20.28 3.15 14.42
C PRO A 312 -20.36 4.06 13.18
N GLN A 313 -19.23 4.29 12.52
CA GLN A 313 -19.07 5.16 11.35
C GLN A 313 -18.34 4.40 10.24
N LEU A 314 -18.62 4.75 8.99
CA LEU A 314 -18.01 4.10 7.84
C LEU A 314 -16.52 4.44 7.69
N SER A 315 -15.77 3.56 7.04
CA SER A 315 -14.34 3.76 6.77
C SER A 315 -14.03 3.65 5.27
N ILE A 316 -12.77 3.89 4.88
CA ILE A 316 -12.33 3.69 3.49
C ILE A 316 -12.46 2.23 3.02
N ALA A 317 -12.44 1.27 3.96
CA ALA A 317 -12.71 -0.12 3.65
C ALA A 317 -14.17 -0.33 3.25
N ASP A 318 -15.10 0.31 3.95
CA ASP A 318 -16.53 0.22 3.62
C ASP A 318 -16.80 0.70 2.19
N LEU A 319 -16.24 1.86 1.82
CA LEU A 319 -16.37 2.41 0.48
C LEU A 319 -15.77 1.52 -0.61
N SER A 320 -14.60 0.94 -0.35
CA SER A 320 -13.92 0.09 -1.34
C SER A 320 -14.73 -1.18 -1.61
N LEU A 321 -15.15 -1.87 -0.54
CA LEU A 321 -15.91 -3.11 -0.67
C LEU A 321 -17.32 -2.87 -1.23
N VAL A 322 -18.01 -1.80 -0.80
CA VAL A 322 -19.37 -1.53 -1.29
C VAL A 322 -19.36 -1.24 -2.77
N CYS A 323 -18.42 -0.42 -3.27
CA CYS A 323 -18.34 -0.09 -4.69
C CYS A 323 -18.03 -1.32 -5.55
N GLU A 324 -17.31 -2.30 -4.99
CA GLU A 324 -17.06 -3.59 -5.63
C GLU A 324 -18.34 -4.42 -5.73
N ILE A 325 -19.12 -4.54 -4.64
CA ILE A 325 -20.39 -5.28 -4.66
C ILE A 325 -21.42 -4.60 -5.57
N MET A 326 -21.46 -3.26 -5.59
CA MET A 326 -22.34 -2.51 -6.49
C MET A 326 -22.05 -2.77 -7.97
N GLN A 327 -20.88 -3.32 -8.32
CA GLN A 327 -20.63 -3.75 -9.70
C GLN A 327 -21.58 -4.88 -10.14
N LEU A 328 -22.14 -5.65 -9.21
CA LEU A 328 -23.13 -6.71 -9.49
C LEU A 328 -24.48 -6.16 -9.97
N GLU A 329 -24.74 -4.85 -9.83
CA GLU A 329 -25.93 -4.20 -10.41
C GLU A 329 -25.99 -4.30 -11.94
N VAL A 330 -24.86 -4.57 -12.60
CA VAL A 330 -24.86 -4.80 -14.05
C VAL A 330 -25.45 -6.16 -14.43
N LEU A 331 -25.58 -7.10 -13.49
CA LEU A 331 -26.22 -8.40 -13.71
C LEU A 331 -27.73 -8.23 -13.88
N GLY A 332 -28.41 -9.23 -14.43
CA GLY A 332 -29.87 -9.29 -14.39
C GLY A 332 -30.37 -9.50 -12.95
N GLU A 333 -31.59 -9.03 -12.66
CA GLU A 333 -32.13 -9.05 -11.29
C GLU A 333 -32.13 -10.43 -10.65
N SER A 334 -32.57 -11.46 -11.38
CA SER A 334 -32.58 -12.84 -10.88
C SER A 334 -31.19 -13.35 -10.48
N GLU A 335 -30.15 -13.01 -11.25
CA GLU A 335 -28.78 -13.45 -10.97
C GLU A 335 -28.18 -12.66 -9.80
N ARG A 336 -28.44 -11.35 -9.76
CA ARG A 336 -28.04 -10.50 -8.64
C ARG A 336 -28.69 -10.98 -7.34
N ASP A 337 -29.97 -11.30 -7.36
CA ASP A 337 -30.71 -11.76 -6.18
C ASP A 337 -30.31 -13.19 -5.80
N ARG A 338 -29.94 -14.05 -6.76
CA ARG A 338 -29.33 -15.35 -6.45
C ARG A 338 -28.02 -15.21 -5.67
N ILE A 339 -27.22 -14.19 -5.99
CA ILE A 339 -25.92 -13.94 -5.35
C ILE A 339 -26.08 -13.19 -4.02
N LEU A 340 -26.87 -12.11 -3.97
CA LEU A 340 -26.98 -11.22 -2.79
C LEU A 340 -28.18 -11.52 -1.89
N GLY A 341 -29.18 -12.26 -2.38
CA GLY A 341 -30.39 -12.68 -1.66
C GLY A 341 -30.12 -13.50 -0.39
N PRO A 342 -29.12 -14.39 -0.36
CA PRO A 342 -28.74 -15.08 0.87
C PRO A 342 -28.05 -14.20 1.92
N HIS A 343 -27.56 -13.02 1.54
CA HIS A 343 -26.69 -12.18 2.38
C HIS A 343 -27.39 -10.92 2.89
N GLU A 344 -28.34 -11.09 3.82
CA GLU A 344 -29.18 -9.99 4.32
C GLU A 344 -28.36 -8.91 5.04
N LYS A 345 -27.30 -9.30 5.76
CA LYS A 345 -26.44 -8.33 6.47
C LYS A 345 -25.67 -7.47 5.50
N ILE A 346 -25.20 -8.04 4.40
CA ILE A 346 -24.56 -7.27 3.32
C ILE A 346 -25.56 -6.28 2.73
N ARG A 347 -26.80 -6.70 2.45
CA ARG A 347 -27.82 -5.78 1.91
C ARG A 347 -28.10 -4.61 2.86
N SER A 348 -28.28 -4.90 4.15
CA SER A 348 -28.48 -3.86 5.17
C SER A 348 -27.27 -2.92 5.28
N TRP A 349 -26.05 -3.48 5.27
CA TRP A 349 -24.81 -2.72 5.28
C TRP A 349 -24.67 -1.81 4.05
N ILE A 350 -24.99 -2.29 2.84
CA ILE A 350 -25.02 -1.45 1.63
C ILE A 350 -25.97 -0.27 1.81
N GLN A 351 -27.15 -0.48 2.38
CA GLN A 351 -28.09 0.62 2.65
C GLN A 351 -27.56 1.61 3.68
N ASN A 352 -26.87 1.14 4.72
CA ASN A 352 -26.22 2.00 5.70
C ASN A 352 -25.13 2.87 5.05
N VAL A 353 -24.28 2.29 4.20
CA VAL A 353 -23.24 3.03 3.47
C VAL A 353 -23.86 4.03 2.49
N LYS A 354 -24.87 3.61 1.73
CA LYS A 354 -25.62 4.50 0.82
C LYS A 354 -26.22 5.69 1.58
N LYS A 355 -26.89 5.45 2.71
CA LYS A 355 -27.46 6.52 3.55
C LYS A 355 -26.39 7.46 4.09
N ALA A 356 -25.28 6.93 4.59
CA ALA A 356 -24.19 7.71 5.15
C ALA A 356 -23.42 8.54 4.11
N THR A 357 -23.55 8.20 2.83
CA THR A 357 -22.84 8.85 1.72
C THR A 357 -23.78 9.53 0.72
N SER A 358 -25.04 9.73 1.09
CA SER A 358 -26.04 10.38 0.24
C SER A 358 -25.77 11.89 0.08
N PRO A 359 -26.02 12.50 -1.11
CA PRO A 359 -26.46 11.90 -2.37
C PRO A 359 -25.31 11.27 -3.20
N HIS A 360 -24.08 11.47 -2.73
CA HIS A 360 -22.79 10.91 -3.17
C HIS A 360 -22.85 9.58 -3.90
N PHE A 361 -23.43 8.62 -3.17
CA PHE A 361 -23.52 7.24 -3.56
C PHE A 361 -24.24 7.05 -4.89
N ASP A 362 -25.44 7.63 -5.02
CA ASP A 362 -26.28 7.40 -6.18
C ASP A 362 -25.72 8.12 -7.42
N GLU A 363 -25.18 9.33 -7.26
CA GLU A 363 -24.54 10.08 -8.34
C GLU A 363 -23.32 9.35 -8.94
N ALA A 364 -22.53 8.68 -8.10
CA ALA A 364 -21.37 7.92 -8.54
C ALA A 364 -21.76 6.60 -9.23
N HIS A 365 -22.90 6.01 -8.86
CA HIS A 365 -23.39 4.73 -9.41
C HIS A 365 -24.40 4.89 -10.55
N ASP A 366 -24.81 6.12 -10.90
CA ASP A 366 -25.81 6.42 -11.94
C ASP A 366 -25.57 5.68 -13.28
N LEU A 367 -24.32 5.61 -13.73
CA LEU A 367 -23.99 4.86 -14.96
C LEU A 367 -24.32 3.36 -14.86
N LEU A 368 -24.14 2.73 -13.70
CA LEU A 368 -24.48 1.33 -13.51
C LEU A 368 -26.00 1.12 -13.58
N PHE A 369 -26.77 2.01 -12.97
CA PHE A 369 -28.23 1.97 -13.02
C PHE A 369 -28.76 2.19 -14.44
N LYS A 370 -28.15 3.10 -15.21
CA LYS A 370 -28.49 3.30 -16.63
C LYS A 370 -28.17 2.07 -17.48
N VAL A 371 -27.02 1.43 -17.25
CA VAL A 371 -26.66 0.18 -17.94
C VAL A 371 -27.65 -0.93 -17.61
N LYS A 372 -28.03 -1.08 -16.34
CA LYS A 372 -29.04 -2.05 -15.89
C LYS A 372 -30.37 -1.84 -16.65
N ALA A 373 -30.91 -0.62 -16.60
CA ALA A 373 -32.18 -0.28 -17.25
C ALA A 373 -32.17 -0.53 -18.76
N HIS A 374 -31.06 -0.19 -19.44
CA HIS A 374 -30.92 -0.44 -20.87
C HIS A 374 -30.91 -1.94 -21.21
N ARG A 375 -30.22 -2.77 -20.41
CA ARG A 375 -30.20 -4.22 -20.62
C ARG A 375 -31.58 -4.84 -20.43
N GLU A 376 -32.31 -4.43 -19.40
CA GLU A 376 -33.67 -4.91 -19.12
C GLU A 376 -34.63 -4.56 -20.26
N ALA A 377 -34.57 -3.33 -20.76
CA ALA A 377 -35.37 -2.91 -21.92
C ALA A 377 -35.06 -3.75 -23.18
N LYS A 378 -33.77 -4.05 -23.41
CA LYS A 378 -33.35 -4.88 -24.55
C LYS A 378 -33.88 -6.32 -24.43
N LEU A 379 -33.71 -6.97 -23.28
CA LEU A 379 -34.23 -8.33 -23.04
C LEU A 379 -35.75 -8.40 -23.19
N GLY A 380 -36.48 -7.42 -22.64
CA GLY A 380 -37.94 -7.36 -22.79
C GLY A 380 -38.38 -7.22 -24.25
N SER A 381 -37.62 -6.47 -25.07
CA SER A 381 -37.90 -6.30 -26.49
C SER A 381 -37.63 -7.57 -27.31
N GLU A 382 -36.60 -8.34 -26.97
CA GLU A 382 -36.25 -9.61 -27.62
C GLU A 382 -37.28 -10.68 -27.28
N LEU A 383 -37.64 -10.83 -26.00
CA LEU A 383 -38.67 -11.75 -25.55
C LEU A 383 -40.05 -11.46 -26.20
N SER A 384 -40.40 -10.18 -26.37
CA SER A 384 -41.64 -9.79 -27.05
C SER A 384 -41.63 -10.15 -28.55
N LYS A 385 -40.48 -10.05 -29.22
CA LYS A 385 -40.34 -10.46 -30.63
C LYS A 385 -40.45 -11.97 -30.78
N ASP A 386 -39.83 -12.72 -29.87
CA ASP A 386 -39.86 -14.18 -29.89
C ASP A 386 -41.28 -14.71 -29.63
N LEU A 387 -42.00 -14.14 -28.66
CA LEU A 387 -43.40 -14.48 -28.40
C LEU A 387 -44.33 -14.17 -29.59
N LYS A 388 -44.12 -13.03 -30.27
CA LYS A 388 -44.88 -12.68 -31.49
C LYS A 388 -44.56 -13.57 -32.69
N THR A 389 -43.37 -14.16 -32.71
CA THR A 389 -42.95 -15.10 -33.76
C THR A 389 -43.50 -16.49 -33.46
N ALA A 390 -43.46 -16.91 -32.20
CA ALA A 390 -44.04 -18.17 -31.72
C ALA A 390 -45.57 -18.19 -31.80
N SER A 391 -46.26 -17.06 -31.65
CA SER A 391 -47.73 -16.99 -31.79
C SER A 391 -48.22 -16.93 -33.25
N LYS A 392 -47.30 -16.93 -34.23
CA LYS A 392 -47.61 -16.97 -35.67
C LYS A 392 -47.31 -18.34 -36.29
N LEU A 393 -46.73 -19.25 -35.51
CA LEU A 393 -46.59 -20.68 -35.79
C LEU A 393 -47.73 -21.42 -35.09
#